data_AF-A0A382BDI6-F1
#
_entry.id   AF-A0A382BDI6-F1
#
_cell.length_a   1.000
_cell.length_b   1.000
_cell.length_c   1.000
_cell.angle_alpha   90.00
_cell.angle_beta   90.00
_cell.angle_gamma   90.00
#
_symmetry.space_group_name_H-M   'P 1'
#
loop_
_entity.id
_entity.type
_entity.pdbx_description
1 polymer ?
#
loop_
_entity_poly.entity_id
_entity_poly.type
_entity_poly.pdbx_seq_one_letter_code
_entity_poly.pdbx_strand_id
1 'polypeptide(L)'
;MLLHFIFVIKEEELGKRDKEYEYVKKMAQFFQVWIKAKFSLDFEIKCDEMITKPRIILQRLDTHSLLKDHTERGKDIFHFYLCHFRPLWTDCLCEGYHAENFGMMRWEKPKNQD
;
A
#
# COMPACT_ATOMS: atom_id res chain seq x y z
N MET A 1 0.19 -17.42 -5.95
CA MET A 1 0.95 -16.17 -6.16
C MET A 1 0.89 -15.35 -4.88
N LEU A 2 1.89 -14.53 -4.55
CA LEU A 2 1.86 -13.70 -3.34
C LEU A 2 1.27 -12.33 -3.66
N LEU A 3 0.23 -11.95 -2.90
CA LEU A 3 -0.32 -10.60 -2.91
C LEU A 3 0.04 -9.93 -1.58
N HIS A 4 0.83 -8.87 -1.67
CA HIS A 4 1.46 -8.22 -0.53
C HIS A 4 0.90 -6.81 -0.35
N PHE A 5 0.05 -6.63 0.65
CA PHE A 5 -0.48 -5.32 1.04
C PHE A 5 0.55 -4.58 1.89
N ILE A 6 0.86 -3.35 1.52
CA ILE A 6 1.85 -2.53 2.22
C ILE A 6 1.18 -1.23 2.66
N PHE A 7 1.02 -1.07 3.97
CA PHE A 7 0.49 0.15 4.55
C PHE A 7 1.61 1.17 4.71
N VAL A 8 1.59 2.24 3.90
CA VAL A 8 2.65 3.25 3.93
C VAL A 8 2.31 4.28 5.00
N ILE A 9 3.12 4.32 6.06
CA ILE A 9 2.90 5.15 7.23
C ILE A 9 4.05 6.13 7.42
N LYS A 10 3.76 7.34 7.91
CA LYS A 10 4.82 8.27 8.31
C LYS A 10 5.36 7.90 9.67
N GLU A 11 6.66 8.08 9.87
CA GLU A 11 7.32 7.80 11.15
C GLU A 11 6.64 8.53 12.33
N GLU A 12 6.19 9.78 12.14
CA GLU A 12 5.47 10.53 13.17
C GLU A 12 4.06 10.01 13.49
N GLU A 13 3.51 9.11 12.66
CA GLU A 13 2.19 8.50 12.81
C GLU A 13 2.26 7.05 13.31
N LEU A 14 3.46 6.49 13.49
CA LEU A 14 3.65 5.14 14.00
C LEU A 14 2.99 4.96 15.39
N GLY A 15 2.23 3.89 15.58
CA GLY A 15 1.44 3.64 16.79
C GLY A 15 0.15 4.47 16.92
N LYS A 16 -0.11 5.44 16.01
CA LYS A 16 -1.32 6.27 16.00
C LYS A 16 -2.37 5.79 15.00
N ARG A 17 -2.00 4.86 14.11
CA ARG A 17 -2.84 4.36 13.01
C ARG A 17 -3.12 2.86 13.10
N ASP A 18 -2.90 2.27 14.26
CA ASP A 18 -3.05 0.82 14.49
C ASP A 18 -4.44 0.30 14.13
N LYS A 19 -5.51 1.06 14.44
CA LYS A 19 -6.88 0.71 14.03
C LYS A 19 -7.01 0.59 12.51
N GLU A 20 -6.38 1.49 11.75
CA GLU A 20 -6.41 1.46 10.30
C GLU A 20 -5.55 0.32 9.75
N TYR A 21 -4.38 0.08 10.33
CA TYR A 21 -3.54 -1.04 9.93
C TYR A 21 -4.22 -2.40 10.20
N GLU A 22 -4.89 -2.56 11.34
CA GLU A 22 -5.71 -3.75 11.62
C GLU A 22 -6.87 -3.90 10.64
N TYR A 23 -7.48 -2.80 10.20
CA TYR A 23 -8.45 -2.84 9.11
C TYR A 23 -7.81 -3.34 7.81
N VAL A 24 -6.63 -2.83 7.44
CA VAL A 24 -5.92 -3.26 6.22
C VAL A 24 -5.60 -4.75 6.26
N LYS A 25 -5.19 -5.31 7.41
CA LYS A 25 -4.98 -6.76 7.56
C LYS A 25 -6.25 -7.55 7.28
N LYS A 26 -7.39 -7.13 7.86
CA LYS A 26 -8.70 -7.77 7.62
C LYS A 26 -9.15 -7.63 6.16
N MET A 27 -8.90 -6.47 5.56
CA MET A 27 -9.17 -6.21 4.15
C MET A 27 -8.34 -7.14 3.24
N ALA A 28 -7.05 -7.33 3.54
CA ALA A 28 -6.18 -8.23 2.79
C ALA A 28 -6.67 -9.69 2.87
N GLN A 29 -7.07 -10.15 4.07
CA GLN A 29 -7.68 -11.47 4.27
C GLN A 29 -9.00 -11.62 3.50
N PHE A 30 -9.84 -10.58 3.50
CA PHE A 30 -11.06 -10.56 2.70
C PHE A 30 -10.74 -10.75 1.22
N PHE A 31 -9.75 -10.04 0.68
CA PHE A 31 -9.36 -10.21 -0.73
C PHE A 31 -8.86 -11.61 -1.03
N GLN A 32 -8.13 -12.27 -0.12
CA GLN A 32 -7.75 -13.67 -0.27
C GLN A 32 -8.95 -14.57 -0.55
N VAL A 33 -9.94 -14.50 0.34
CA VAL A 33 -11.13 -15.35 0.30
C VAL A 33 -11.98 -15.00 -0.91
N TRP A 34 -12.16 -13.70 -1.17
CA TRP A 34 -12.97 -13.22 -2.28
C TRP A 34 -12.38 -13.60 -3.64
N ILE A 35 -11.07 -13.43 -3.84
CA ILE A 35 -10.40 -13.79 -5.11
C ILE A 35 -10.53 -15.29 -5.36
N LYS A 36 -10.28 -16.12 -4.34
CA LYS A 36 -10.45 -17.57 -4.44
C LYS A 36 -11.89 -17.96 -4.77
N ALA A 37 -12.87 -17.34 -4.13
CA ALA A 37 -14.28 -17.63 -4.36
C ALA A 37 -14.79 -17.17 -5.73
N LYS A 38 -14.30 -16.03 -6.26
CA LYS A 38 -14.82 -15.43 -7.50
C LYS A 38 -14.06 -15.84 -8.75
N PHE A 39 -12.77 -16.11 -8.63
CA PHE A 39 -11.90 -16.39 -9.77
C PHE A 39 -11.19 -17.75 -9.67
N SER A 40 -11.40 -18.50 -8.58
CA SER A 40 -10.72 -19.79 -8.32
C SER A 40 -9.19 -19.69 -8.37
N LEU A 41 -8.64 -18.50 -8.06
CA LEU A 41 -7.22 -18.26 -7.96
C LEU A 41 -6.79 -18.31 -6.50
N ASP A 42 -5.73 -19.06 -6.20
CA ASP A 42 -5.17 -19.15 -4.85
C ASP A 42 -4.00 -18.18 -4.66
N PHE A 43 -4.16 -17.29 -3.69
CA PHE A 43 -3.16 -16.31 -3.33
C PHE A 43 -2.75 -16.50 -1.88
N GLU A 44 -1.44 -16.41 -1.66
CA GLU A 44 -0.93 -16.13 -0.33
C GLU A 44 -1.06 -14.63 -0.08
N ILE A 45 -1.45 -14.24 1.13
CA ILE A 45 -1.52 -12.84 1.53
C ILE A 45 -0.44 -12.55 2.55
N LYS A 46 0.28 -11.45 2.31
CA LYS A 46 1.12 -10.80 3.31
C LYS A 46 0.64 -9.38 3.52
N CYS A 47 0.75 -8.88 4.73
CA CYS A 47 0.44 -7.51 5.09
C CYS A 47 1.51 -6.98 6.04
N ASP A 48 2.16 -5.88 5.68
CA ASP A 48 3.10 -5.18 6.55
C ASP A 48 3.05 -3.65 6.37
N GLU A 49 3.89 -2.95 7.12
CA GLU A 49 4.01 -1.50 7.07
C GLU A 49 5.33 -1.08 6.39
N MET A 50 5.26 -0.02 5.60
CA MET A 50 6.43 0.69 5.10
C MET A 50 6.51 2.05 5.80
N ILE A 51 7.52 2.21 6.66
CA ILE A 51 7.73 3.47 7.40
C ILE A 51 8.45 4.46 6.50
N THR A 52 7.88 5.64 6.36
CA THR A 52 8.46 6.76 5.62
C THR A 52 8.98 7.81 6.60
N LYS A 53 10.25 8.19 6.42
CA LYS A 53 10.88 9.19 7.29
C LYS A 53 10.44 10.61 6.90
N PRO A 54 10.37 11.54 7.87
CA PRO A 54 10.15 12.95 7.59
C PRO A 54 11.23 13.45 6.64
N ARG A 55 10.81 14.10 5.54
CA ARG A 55 11.71 14.71 4.57
C ARG A 55 11.48 16.22 4.57
N ILE A 56 12.54 16.99 4.32
CA ILE A 56 12.46 18.45 4.17
C ILE A 56 11.44 18.78 3.06
N ILE A 57 10.71 19.90 3.16
CA ILE A 57 9.58 20.29 2.29
C ILE A 57 9.84 20.11 0.77
N LEU A 58 11.08 20.18 0.29
CA LEU A 58 11.45 19.93 -1.12
C LEU A 58 11.70 18.45 -1.48
N GLN A 59 12.03 17.60 -0.51
CA GLN A 59 12.22 16.18 -0.73
C GLN A 59 10.86 15.47 -0.66
N ARG A 60 10.14 15.50 -1.79
CA ARG A 60 8.91 14.72 -1.95
C ARG A 60 9.19 13.25 -1.71
N LEU A 61 8.19 12.53 -1.21
CA LEU A 61 8.18 11.07 -1.21
C LEU A 61 8.17 10.62 -2.67
N ASP A 62 9.38 10.49 -3.18
CA ASP A 62 9.63 10.22 -4.58
C ASP A 62 9.31 8.74 -4.80
N THR A 63 8.60 8.48 -5.88
CA THR A 63 8.47 7.18 -6.57
C THR A 63 9.67 6.26 -6.34
N HIS A 64 10.89 6.82 -6.32
CA HIS A 64 12.13 6.13 -5.98
C HIS A 64 12.08 5.29 -4.70
N SER A 65 11.51 5.78 -3.60
CA SER A 65 11.40 5.01 -2.35
C SER A 65 10.46 3.82 -2.49
N LEU A 66 9.32 3.98 -3.15
CA LEU A 66 8.38 2.89 -3.43
C LEU A 66 9.00 1.86 -4.39
N LEU A 67 9.69 2.32 -5.43
CA LEU A 67 10.34 1.46 -6.42
C LEU A 67 11.49 0.67 -5.82
N LYS A 68 12.28 1.30 -4.93
CA LYS A 68 13.34 0.64 -4.19
C LYS A 68 12.76 -0.44 -3.27
N ASP A 69 11.76 -0.09 -2.47
CA ASP A 69 11.08 -1.03 -1.57
C ASP A 69 10.45 -2.20 -2.35
N HIS A 70 9.77 -1.93 -3.46
CA HIS A 70 9.21 -2.94 -4.37
C HIS A 70 10.28 -3.89 -4.90
N THR A 71 11.44 -3.34 -5.31
CA THR A 71 12.57 -4.14 -5.82
C THR A 71 13.17 -5.01 -4.72
N GLU A 72 13.35 -4.46 -3.52
CA GLU A 72 13.92 -5.18 -2.36
C GLU A 72 13.01 -6.30 -1.85
N ARG A 73 11.68 -6.12 -1.97
CA ARG A 73 10.70 -7.13 -1.57
C ARG A 73 10.50 -8.25 -2.58
N GLY A 74 10.90 -8.04 -3.84
CA GLY A 74 10.90 -9.05 -4.90
C GLY A 74 9.93 -8.72 -6.04
N LYS A 75 10.45 -8.61 -7.26
CA LYS A 75 9.68 -8.15 -8.44
C LYS A 75 8.59 -9.11 -8.90
N ASP A 76 8.66 -10.38 -8.52
CA ASP A 76 7.68 -11.40 -8.89
C ASP A 76 6.47 -11.44 -7.92
N ILE A 77 6.48 -10.59 -6.90
CA ILE A 77 5.41 -10.46 -5.91
C ILE A 77 4.57 -9.25 -6.26
N PHE A 78 3.26 -9.43 -6.33
CA PHE A 78 2.36 -8.31 -6.55
C PHE A 78 2.26 -7.50 -5.25
N HIS A 79 2.79 -6.28 -5.28
CA HIS A 79 2.78 -5.34 -4.17
C HIS A 79 1.66 -4.33 -4.32
N PHE A 80 0.83 -4.18 -3.29
CA PHE A 80 -0.26 -3.22 -3.23
C PHE A 80 -0.03 -2.19 -2.13
N TYR A 81 0.46 -1.01 -2.52
CA TYR A 81 0.81 0.10 -1.65
C TYR A 81 -0.41 0.97 -1.33
N LEU A 82 -0.70 1.12 -0.04
CA LEU A 82 -1.72 2.01 0.49
C LEU A 82 -1.05 3.28 1.01
N CYS A 83 -0.94 4.28 0.14
CA CYS A 83 -0.13 5.48 0.35
C CYS A 83 -0.90 6.64 0.99
N HIS A 84 -0.30 7.38 1.91
CA HIS A 84 -0.88 8.65 2.40
C HIS A 84 -0.76 9.82 1.40
N PHE A 85 -0.43 9.54 0.14
CA PHE A 85 -0.24 10.50 -0.95
C PHE A 85 -0.71 9.91 -2.29
N ARG A 86 -1.07 10.77 -3.24
CA ARG A 86 -1.42 10.40 -4.62
C ARG A 86 -0.15 10.20 -5.46
N PRO A 87 -0.17 9.40 -6.53
CA PRO A 87 0.91 9.40 -7.51
C PRO A 87 1.07 10.82 -8.09
N LEU A 88 2.26 11.38 -7.95
CA LEU A 88 2.57 12.73 -8.45
C LEU A 88 3.24 12.70 -9.83
N TRP A 89 3.56 11.51 -10.34
CA TRP A 89 4.23 11.26 -11.63
C TRP A 89 3.26 10.88 -12.73
N THR A 90 1.96 10.77 -12.42
CA THR A 90 0.91 10.54 -13.41
C THR A 90 0.27 11.87 -13.78
N ASP A 91 -0.01 12.06 -15.06
CA ASP A 91 -0.80 13.17 -15.59
C ASP A 91 -2.31 13.00 -15.30
N CYS A 92 -2.74 11.80 -14.90
CA CYS A 92 -4.10 11.56 -14.41
C CYS A 92 -4.31 12.11 -12.98
N LEU A 93 -5.49 12.68 -12.73
CA LEU A 93 -6.02 12.99 -11.38
C LEU A 93 -6.41 11.72 -10.58
N CYS A 94 -5.94 10.56 -11.01
CA CYS A 94 -6.27 9.25 -10.45
C CYS A 94 -5.72 9.13 -9.03
N GLU A 95 -6.49 8.53 -8.12
CA GLU A 95 -6.05 8.26 -6.74
C GLU A 95 -5.03 7.11 -6.66
N GLY A 96 -4.68 6.45 -7.77
CA GLY A 96 -3.82 5.28 -7.79
C GLY A 96 -3.07 5.11 -9.10
N TYR A 97 -2.14 4.16 -9.10
CA TYR A 97 -1.29 3.80 -10.23
C TYR A 97 -1.05 2.29 -10.25
N HIS A 98 -0.98 1.70 -11.44
CA HIS A 98 -0.75 0.28 -11.63
C HIS A 98 0.33 0.04 -12.69
N ALA A 99 1.21 -0.91 -12.43
CA ALA A 99 2.23 -1.42 -13.33
C ALA A 99 2.43 -2.93 -13.06
N GLU A 100 3.37 -3.57 -13.74
CA GLU A 100 3.69 -4.98 -13.53
C GLU A 100 4.06 -5.24 -12.07
N ASN A 101 3.28 -6.12 -11.41
CA ASN A 101 3.43 -6.49 -9.99
C ASN A 101 3.45 -5.32 -8.99
N PHE A 102 2.96 -4.15 -9.40
CA PHE A 102 2.95 -2.94 -8.59
C PHE A 102 1.58 -2.25 -8.71
N GLY A 103 0.90 -2.11 -7.59
CA GLY A 103 -0.25 -1.23 -7.45
C GLY A 103 0.01 -0.23 -6.32
N MET A 104 -0.38 1.02 -6.52
CA MET A 104 -0.54 1.97 -5.42
C MET A 104 -1.91 2.59 -5.47
N MET A 105 -2.40 2.95 -4.30
CA MET A 105 -3.60 3.75 -4.14
C MET A 105 -3.43 4.68 -2.94
N ARG A 106 -4.00 5.88 -3.04
CA ARG A 106 -4.10 6.78 -1.91
C ARG A 106 -5.03 6.17 -0.87
N TRP A 107 -4.51 5.93 0.32
CA TRP A 107 -5.28 5.61 1.51
C TRP A 107 -5.80 6.90 2.15
N GLU A 108 -7.11 7.10 2.04
CA GLU A 108 -7.76 8.22 2.69
C GLU A 108 -8.03 7.89 4.16
N LYS A 109 -7.57 8.77 5.05
CA LYS A 109 -7.86 8.66 6.47
C LYS A 109 -9.38 8.79 6.69
N PRO A 110 -10.00 7.91 7.51
CA PRO A 110 -11.40 8.04 7.88
C PRO A 110 -11.69 9.42 8.46
N LYS A 111 -12.77 10.05 7.99
CA LYS A 111 -13.18 11.39 8.45
C LYS A 111 -13.67 11.39 9.90
N ASN A 112 -14.27 10.28 10.33
CA ASN A 112 -14.75 10.07 11.69
C ASN A 112 -14.03 8.85 12.28
N GLN A 113 -13.42 9.03 13.45
CA GLN A 113 -12.86 7.95 14.27
C GLN A 113 -13.83 7.69 15.40
N ASP A 114 -14.91 6.96 15.13
CA ASP A 114 -15.79 6.48 16.19
C ASP A 114 -15.06 5.41 17.06
#